data_AF-A0A5Q4GCA0-F1
#
_entry.id   AF-A0A5Q4GCA0-F1
#
_cell.length_a   1.000
_cell.length_b   1.000
_cell.length_c   1.000
_cell.angle_alpha   90.00
_cell.angle_beta   90.00
_cell.angle_gamma   90.00
#
_symmetry.space_group_name_H-M   'P 1'
#
loop_
_entity.id
_entity.type
_entity.pdbx_description
1 polymer ?
#
loop_
_entity_poly.entity_id
_entity_poly.type
_entity_poly.pdbx_seq_one_letter_code
_entity_poly.pdbx_strand_id
1 'polypeptide(L)' 'MIIGEAVAGLRRVAPEWASSITDAPVIVGFRNVLTHEYAAVDHDAVYGVATEDLTTLRRECASLLARAEPEE' A
#
# COMPACT_ATOMS: atom_id res chain seq x y z
N MET A 1 9.13 -3.24 0.57
CA MET A 1 9.23 -3.29 -0.92
C MET A 1 8.01 -3.89 -1.60
N ILE A 2 7.58 -5.11 -1.26
CA ILE A 2 6.55 -5.87 -2.02
C ILE A 2 5.21 -5.12 -2.14
N ILE A 3 4.71 -4.55 -1.03
CA ILE A 3 3.44 -3.81 -1.03
C ILE A 3 3.50 -2.58 -1.92
N GLY A 4 4.54 -1.75 -1.79
CA GLY A 4 4.71 -0.57 -2.64
C GLY A 4 4.86 -0.90 -4.12
N GLU A 5 5.53 -2.01 -4.45
CA GLU A 5 5.63 -2.49 -5.84
C GLU A 5 4.27 -2.98 -6.37
N ALA A 6 3.51 -3.71 -5.56
CA ALA A 6 2.18 -4.18 -5.92
C ALA A 6 1.20 -3.01 -6.17
N VAL A 7 1.21 -2.00 -5.30
CA VAL A 7 0.38 -0.78 -5.47
C VAL A 7 0.83 0.01 -6.71
N ALA A 8 2.13 0.10 -6.98
CA ALA A 8 2.64 0.73 -8.21
C ALA A 8 2.17 -0.02 -9.47
N GLY A 9 2.17 -1.36 -9.43
CA GLY A 9 1.61 -2.20 -10.49
C GLY A 9 0.12 -1.96 -10.68
N LEU A 10 -0.66 -2.00 -9.59
CA LEU A 10 -2.12 -1.77 -9.60
C LEU A 10 -2.47 -0.41 -10.22
N ARG A 11 -1.74 0.66 -9.87
CA ARG A 11 -1.94 2.00 -10.46
C ARG A 11 -1.75 2.04 -11.97
N ARG A 12 -0.92 1.16 -12.53
CA ARG A 12 -0.69 1.07 -13.99
C ARG A 12 -1.78 0.28 -14.70
N VAL A 13 -2.28 -0.79 -14.08
CA VAL A 13 -3.19 -1.74 -14.73
C VAL A 13 -4.67 -1.48 -14.45
N ALA A 14 -4.99 -0.89 -13.30
CA ALA A 14 -6.35 -0.59 -12.83
C ALA A 14 -6.33 0.67 -11.93
N PRO A 15 -6.09 1.86 -12.50
CA PRO A 15 -5.97 3.12 -11.74
C PRO A 15 -7.20 3.46 -10.89
N GLU A 16 -8.39 3.07 -11.33
CA GLU A 16 -9.67 3.25 -10.64
C GLU A 16 -9.81 2.39 -9.37
N TRP A 17 -9.15 1.23 -9.34
CA TRP A 17 -9.07 0.40 -8.13
C TRP A 17 -8.00 0.96 -7.19
N ALA A 18 -6.87 1.40 -7.74
CA ALA A 18 -5.81 2.00 -6.95
C ALA A 18 -6.24 3.31 -6.27
N SER A 19 -7.15 4.08 -6.86
CA SER A 19 -7.70 5.30 -6.24
C SER A 19 -8.61 5.02 -5.04
N SER A 20 -9.03 3.77 -4.85
CA SER A 20 -9.79 3.33 -3.67
C SER A 20 -8.89 2.93 -2.49
N ILE A 21 -7.57 2.90 -2.68
CA ILE A 21 -6.59 2.66 -1.63
C ILE A 21 -6.14 4.00 -1.04
N THR A 22 -6.31 4.15 0.27
CA THR A 22 -5.86 5.35 0.98
C THR A 22 -4.35 5.48 0.89
N ASP A 23 -3.88 6.71 0.60
CA ASP A 23 -2.45 7.05 0.54
C ASP A 23 -1.60 6.18 -0.42
N ALA A 24 -2.21 5.64 -1.49
CA ALA A 24 -1.51 4.84 -2.50
C ALA A 24 -0.18 5.47 -3.02
N PRO A 25 -0.07 6.80 -3.27
CA PRO A 25 1.20 7.41 -3.64
C PRO A 25 2.28 7.32 -2.55
N VAL A 26 1.89 7.48 -1.28
CA VAL A 26 2.79 7.39 -0.12
C VAL A 26 3.29 5.96 0.04
N ILE A 27 2.40 4.96 -0.11
CA ILE A 27 2.77 3.53 -0.04
C ILE A 27 3.83 3.17 -1.10
N VAL A 28 3.71 3.71 -2.31
CA VAL A 28 4.71 3.53 -3.38
C VAL A 28 6.02 4.23 -3.03
N GLY A 29 5.96 5.45 -2.50
CA GLY A 29 7.15 6.21 -2.08
C GLY A 29 7.91 5.57 -0.92
N PHE A 30 7.20 5.04 0.07
CA PHE A 30 7.76 4.41 1.26
C PHE A 30 8.63 3.19 0.92
N ARG A 31 8.32 2.48 -0.17
CA ARG A 31 9.18 1.41 -0.72
C ARG A 31 10.57 1.91 -1.09
N ASN A 32 10.72 3.14 -1.56
CA ASN A 32 12.04 3.68 -1.91
C ASN A 32 12.84 4.09 -0.67
N VAL A 33 12.16 4.68 0.32
CA VAL A 33 12.73 5.06 1.63
C VAL A 33 13.29 3.82 2.34
N LEU A 34 12.49 2.74 2.43
CA LEU A 34 12.92 1.47 3.02
C LEU A 34 14.00 0.72 2.22
N THR A 35 14.32 1.10 0.99
CA THR A 35 15.34 0.39 0.19
C THR A 35 16.64 1.16 0.11
N HIS A 36 16.58 2.49 0.07
CA HIS A 36 17.74 3.34 -0.24
C HIS A 36 18.13 4.25 0.93
N GLU A 37 17.20 4.54 1.86
CA GLU A 37 17.39 5.58 2.88
C GLU A 37 17.39 5.02 4.30
N TYR A 38 17.60 3.71 4.49
CA TYR A 38 17.52 3.02 5.78
C TYR A 38 18.30 3.69 6.92
N ALA A 39 19.42 4.35 6.62
CA ALA A 39 20.23 5.08 7.60
C ALA A 39 19.56 6.36 8.16
N ALA A 40 18.57 6.90 7.47
CA ALA A 40 17.81 8.10 7.83
C ALA A 40 16.32 7.80 8.11
N VAL A 41 15.94 6.52 8.16
CA VAL A 41 14.56 6.11 8.42
C VAL A 41 14.19 6.39 9.87
N ASP A 42 13.15 7.20 10.05
CA ASP A 42 12.50 7.41 11.33
C ASP A 42 11.79 6.11 11.76
N HIS A 43 12.25 5.54 12.87
CA HIS A 43 11.75 4.26 13.38
C HIS A 43 10.32 4.38 13.91
N ASP A 44 9.94 5.54 14.45
CA ASP A 44 8.58 5.77 14.94
C ASP A 44 7.61 5.85 13.76
N ALA A 45 8.04 6.47 12.65
CA ALA A 45 7.26 6.48 11.42
C ALA A 45 7.07 5.06 10.85
N VAL A 46 8.11 4.23 10.84
CA VAL A 46 7.99 2.82 10.40
C VAL A 46 7.05 2.04 11.31
N TYR A 47 7.16 2.24 12.62
CA TYR A 47 6.31 1.56 13.59
C TYR A 47 4.84 1.94 13.39
N GLY A 48 4.52 3.23 13.28
CA GLY A 48 3.17 3.72 13.03
C GLY A 48 2.56 3.14 11.76
N VAL A 49 3.32 3.14 10.66
CA VAL A 49 2.88 2.51 9.40
C VAL A 49 2.56 1.02 9.61
N ALA A 50 3.43 0.31 10.33
CA ALA A 50 3.27 -1.13 10.55
C ALA A 50 2.09 -1.49 11.46
N THR A 51 1.78 -0.64 12.46
CA THR A 51 0.73 -0.92 13.44
C THR A 51 -0.64 -0.36 13.06
N GLU A 52 -0.67 0.79 12.38
CA GLU A 52 -1.90 1.53 12.10
C GLU A 52 -2.28 1.43 10.61
N ASP A 53 -1.43 1.96 9.73
CA ASP A 53 -1.75 2.10 8.30
C ASP A 53 -1.93 0.75 7.59
N LEU A 54 -1.12 -0.26 7.95
CA LEU A 54 -1.26 -1.61 7.41
C LEU A 54 -2.63 -2.23 7.71
N THR A 55 -3.24 -1.91 8.86
CA THR A 55 -4.57 -2.42 9.20
C THR A 55 -5.63 -1.85 8.26
N THR A 56 -5.52 -0.57 7.91
CA THR A 56 -6.41 0.08 6.95
C THR A 56 -6.21 -0.49 5.56
N LEU A 57 -4.97 -0.54 5.07
CA LEU A 57 -4.66 -1.09 3.75
C LEU A 57 -5.16 -2.53 3.59
N ARG A 58 -5.01 -3.37 4.61
CA ARG A 58 -5.51 -4.75 4.58
C ARG A 58 -7.03 -4.81 4.39
N ARG A 59 -7.79 -3.95 5.09
CA ARG A 59 -9.26 -3.90 4.94
C ARG A 59 -9.66 -3.45 3.54
N GLU A 60 -8.99 -2.44 3.00
CA GLU A 60 -9.24 -1.93 1.66
C GLU A 60 -8.96 -3.00 0.61
N CYS A 61 -7.81 -3.67 0.69
CA CYS A 61 -7.50 -4.79 -0.20
C CYS A 61 -8.54 -5.91 -0.12
N ALA A 62 -8.99 -6.27 1.08
CA ALA A 62 -10.04 -7.29 1.24
C ALA A 62 -11.37 -6.87 0.61
N SER A 63 -11.76 -5.60 0.77
CA SER A 63 -12.96 -5.03 0.12
C SER A 63 -12.85 -5.03 -1.40
N LEU A 64 -11.68 -4.66 -1.94
CA LEU A 64 -11.44 -4.67 -3.38
C LEU A 64 -11.45 -6.10 -3.94
N LEU A 65 -10.86 -7.07 -3.25
CA LEU A 65 -10.91 -8.47 -3.66
C LEU A 65 -12.35 -9.00 -3.67
N ALA A 66 -13.14 -8.72 -2.63
CA ALA A 66 -14.54 -9.13 -2.58
C ALA A 66 -15.40 -8.49 -3.69
N ARG A 67 -15.04 -7.30 -4.17
CA ARG A 67 -15.71 -6.67 -5.32
C ARG A 67 -15.27 -7.23 -6.67
N ALA A 68 -14.07 -7.81 -6.74
CA ALA A 68 -13.50 -8.36 -7.95
C ALA A 68 -13.90 -9.82 -8.17
N GLU A 69 -14.22 -10.54 -7.09
CA GLU A 69 -14.83 -11.86 -7.16
C GLU A 69 -16.30 -11.72 -7.59
N PRO A 70 -16.72 -12.26 -8.76
CA PRO A 70 -18.14 -12.33 -9.09
C PRO A 70 -18.83 -13.28 -8.09
N GLU A 71 -20.02 -12.90 -7.60
CA GLU A 71 -20.89 -13.81 -6.85
C GLU A 71 -21.13 -15.07 -7.72
N GLU A 72 -20.73 -16.25 -7.20
CA GLU A 72 -20.91 -17.56 -7.86
C GLU A 72 -22.38 -17.90 -8.14
#